data_AF-A0A847QE02-F1
#
_entry.id   AF-A0A847QE02-F1
#
_cell.length_a   1.000
_cell.length_b   1.000
_cell.length_c   1.000
_cell.angle_alpha   90.00
_cell.angle_beta   90.00
_cell.angle_gamma   90.00
#
_symmetry.space_group_name_H-M   'P 1'
#
loop_
_entity.id
_entity.type
_entity.pdbx_description
1 polymer ?
#
loop_
_entity_poly.entity_id
_entity_poly.type
_entity_poly.pdbx_seq_one_letter_code
_entity_poly.pdbx_strand_id
1 'polypeptide(L)'
;MAIETLIQYLKDGNKRTNIRFAQGLINKTTISSLEELGNNLLCIHTGEGHQVKIDISLFKRVCFDSTVYDATNKEEMKLCLEYLRHFDRFNAYLQDTNGDYILEFLYISNT
;
A
#
# COMPACT_ATOMS: atom_id res chain seq x y z
N MET A 1 2.07 -0.89 11.56
CA MET A 1 0.84 -1.58 11.08
C MET A 1 1.08 -2.36 9.79
N ALA A 2 0.07 -3.10 9.29
CA ALA A 2 0.14 -3.79 7.98
C ALA A 2 0.49 -2.80 6.85
N ILE A 3 -0.14 -1.62 6.86
CA ILE A 3 0.09 -0.54 5.88
C ILE A 3 1.56 -0.10 5.88
N GLU A 4 2.12 0.27 7.04
CA GLU A 4 3.53 0.68 7.14
C GLU A 4 4.47 -0.40 6.60
N THR A 5 4.16 -1.67 6.87
CA THR A 5 5.00 -2.80 6.43
C THR A 5 4.95 -2.96 4.91
N LEU A 6 3.78 -2.82 4.29
CA LEU A 6 3.63 -2.79 2.83
C LEU A 6 4.39 -1.60 2.24
N ILE A 7 4.20 -0.40 2.77
CA ILE A 7 4.81 0.81 2.25
C ILE A 7 6.34 0.74 2.35
N GLN A 8 6.86 0.25 3.48
CA GLN A 8 8.30 0.02 3.66
C GLN A 8 8.84 -0.98 2.64
N TYR A 9 8.12 -2.08 2.38
CA TYR A 9 8.50 -3.04 1.33
C TYR A 9 8.55 -2.41 -0.06
N LEU A 10 7.55 -1.59 -0.42
CA LEU A 10 7.52 -0.90 -1.71
C LEU A 10 8.70 0.09 -1.85
N LYS A 11 9.00 0.83 -0.78
CA LYS A 11 10.12 1.77 -0.72
C LYS A 11 11.47 1.05 -0.84
N ASP A 12 11.73 0.05 -0.01
CA ASP A 12 13.03 -0.66 0.02
C ASP A 12 13.31 -1.40 -1.28
N GLY A 13 12.26 -1.93 -1.92
CA GLY A 13 12.36 -2.56 -3.23
C GLY A 13 12.37 -1.58 -4.40
N ASN A 14 12.31 -0.26 -4.16
CA ASN A 14 12.12 0.79 -5.17
C ASN A 14 11.03 0.43 -6.20
N LYS A 15 9.93 -0.17 -5.70
CA LYS A 15 8.90 -0.79 -6.52
C LYS A 15 8.10 0.30 -7.22
N ARG A 16 8.06 0.24 -8.56
CA ARG A 16 7.15 1.08 -9.34
C ARG A 16 5.73 0.59 -9.18
N THR A 17 4.82 1.52 -8.92
CA THR A 17 3.40 1.26 -8.71
C THR A 17 2.56 2.44 -9.18
N ASN A 18 1.28 2.20 -9.42
CA ASN A 18 0.29 3.26 -9.56
C ASN A 18 -0.45 3.40 -8.24
N ILE A 19 -0.61 4.63 -7.75
CA ILE A 19 -1.32 4.90 -6.50
C ILE A 19 -2.67 5.52 -6.84
N ARG A 20 -3.76 4.79 -6.60
CA ARG A 20 -5.14 5.27 -6.76
C ARG A 20 -5.71 5.63 -5.38
N PHE A 21 -6.34 6.80 -5.32
CA PHE A 21 -7.02 7.33 -4.13
C PHE A 21 -8.30 8.04 -4.58
N ALA A 22 -9.18 8.39 -3.64
CA ALA A 22 -10.50 8.93 -3.94
C ALA A 22 -10.48 10.14 -4.92
N GLN A 23 -9.46 10.99 -4.85
CA GLN A 23 -9.36 12.21 -5.66
C GLN A 23 -8.49 12.05 -6.92
N GLY A 24 -7.88 10.89 -7.18
CA GLY A 24 -7.03 10.74 -8.35
C GLY A 24 -6.14 9.50 -8.43
N LEU A 25 -5.19 9.58 -9.35
CA LEU A 25 -4.25 8.52 -9.69
C LEU A 25 -2.86 9.11 -9.96
N ILE A 26 -1.84 8.57 -9.30
CA ILE A 26 -0.43 8.83 -9.63
C ILE A 26 0.11 7.60 -10.35
N ASN A 27 0.65 7.78 -11.56
CA ASN A 27 1.10 6.68 -12.41
C ASN A 27 2.61 6.46 -12.32
N LYS A 28 3.02 5.18 -12.26
CA LYS A 28 4.40 4.68 -12.37
C LYS A 28 5.37 5.36 -11.40
N THR A 29 4.90 5.60 -10.18
CA THR A 29 5.64 6.26 -9.11
C THR A 29 6.39 5.25 -8.25
N THR A 30 7.40 5.71 -7.53
CA THR A 30 8.01 4.98 -6.41
C THR A 30 7.74 5.68 -5.09
N ILE A 31 7.76 4.94 -3.99
CA ILE A 31 7.58 5.54 -2.65
C ILE A 31 8.95 5.99 -2.12
N SER A 32 9.06 7.25 -1.71
CA SER A 32 10.27 7.81 -1.11
C SER A 32 10.23 7.77 0.42
N SER A 33 9.10 8.11 1.03
CA SER A 33 8.91 8.01 2.48
C SER A 33 7.45 7.90 2.89
N LEU A 34 7.25 7.46 4.13
CA LEU A 34 5.99 7.51 4.85
C LEU A 34 6.18 8.41 6.06
N GLU A 35 5.25 9.32 6.28
CA GLU A 35 5.22 10.21 7.42
C GLU A 35 3.90 10.04 8.17
N GLU A 36 3.97 9.84 9.49
CA GLU A 36 2.81 9.86 10.37
C GLU A 36 2.51 11.31 10.77
N LEU A 37 1.36 11.82 10.35
CA LEU A 37 0.92 13.19 10.67
C LEU A 37 0.15 13.26 12.00
N GLY A 38 -0.07 12.12 12.66
CA GLY A 38 -0.91 11.99 13.86
C GLY A 38 -2.39 11.79 13.53
N ASN A 39 -3.20 11.47 14.55
CA ASN A 39 -4.66 11.27 14.42
C ASN A 39 -5.09 10.32 13.29
N ASN A 40 -4.36 9.21 13.09
CA ASN A 40 -4.61 8.26 12.00
C ASN A 40 -4.47 8.85 10.58
N LEU A 41 -3.74 9.96 10.43
CA LEU A 41 -3.37 10.50 9.12
C LEU A 41 -1.96 10.07 8.75
N LEU A 42 -1.81 9.51 7.55
CA LEU A 42 -0.52 9.19 6.95
C LEU A 42 -0.28 10.05 5.71
N CYS A 43 0.97 10.41 5.46
CA CYS A 43 1.40 11.05 4.23
C CYS A 43 2.43 10.16 3.51
N ILE A 44 2.07 9.71 2.31
CA ILE A 44 2.98 8.99 1.42
C ILE A 44 3.65 10.01 0.51
N HIS A 45 4.97 10.10 0.63
CA HIS A 45 5.79 10.89 -0.28
C HIS A 45 6.29 9.99 -1.41
N THR A 46 6.20 10.49 -2.63
CA THR A 46 6.63 9.77 -3.83
C THR A 46 8.02 10.22 -4.29
N GLY A 47 8.70 9.43 -5.10
CA GLY A 47 9.98 9.78 -5.73
C GLY A 47 9.86 10.98 -6.68
N GLU A 48 8.67 11.20 -7.23
CA GLU A 48 8.34 12.28 -8.17
C GLU A 48 7.89 13.58 -7.46
N GLY A 49 7.90 13.60 -6.12
CA GLY A 49 7.58 14.80 -5.33
C GLY A 49 6.10 15.04 -5.08
N HIS A 50 5.22 14.10 -5.44
CA HIS A 50 3.82 14.10 -5.02
C HIS A 50 3.67 13.65 -3.56
N GLN A 51 2.60 14.13 -2.92
CA GLN A 51 2.19 13.75 -1.58
C GLN A 51 0.76 13.22 -1.60
N VAL A 52 0.55 12.03 -1.04
CA VAL A 52 -0.79 11.45 -0.88
C VAL A 52 -1.08 11.35 0.61
N LYS A 53 -2.07 12.13 1.06
CA LYS A 53 -2.55 12.10 2.44
C LYS A 53 -3.74 11.15 2.53
N ILE A 54 -3.67 10.21 3.47
CA ILE A 54 -4.72 9.22 3.68
C ILE A 54 -5.16 9.23 5.15
N ASP A 55 -6.47 9.11 5.35
CA ASP A 55 -7.08 8.86 6.66
C ASP A 55 -7.27 7.35 6.82
N ILE A 56 -6.64 6.79 7.85
CA ILE A 56 -6.68 5.36 8.17
C ILE A 56 -7.45 5.08 9.46
N SER A 57 -8.30 6.01 9.91
CA SER A 57 -9.14 5.85 11.11
C SER A 57 -10.06 4.64 11.04
N LEU A 58 -10.54 4.29 9.84
CA LEU A 58 -11.38 3.12 9.59
C LEU A 58 -10.62 1.94 8.96
N PHE A 59 -9.29 1.98 8.92
CA PHE A 59 -8.50 0.90 8.33
C PHE A 59 -8.81 -0.45 8.99
N LYS A 60 -9.11 -1.45 8.17
CA LYS A 60 -9.38 -2.81 8.62
C LYS A 60 -8.29 -3.79 8.19
N ARG A 61 -7.90 -3.75 6.91
CA ARG A 61 -6.98 -4.74 6.32
C ARG A 61 -6.39 -4.26 5.01
N VAL A 62 -5.32 -4.93 4.59
CA VAL A 62 -4.82 -4.90 3.22
C VAL A 62 -5.18 -6.23 2.55
N CYS A 63 -5.78 -6.15 1.37
CA CYS A 63 -6.09 -7.28 0.50
C CYS A 63 -5.24 -7.25 -0.75
N PHE A 64 -5.17 -8.37 -1.47
CA PHE A 64 -4.43 -8.49 -2.72
C PHE A 64 -5.28 -9.22 -3.77
N ASP A 65 -5.01 -9.02 -5.06
CA ASP A 65 -5.68 -9.76 -6.14
C ASP A 65 -5.04 -11.13 -6.40
N SER A 66 -3.73 -11.25 -6.15
CA SER A 66 -2.95 -12.46 -6.41
C SER A 66 -2.96 -13.48 -5.26
N THR A 67 -3.61 -13.18 -4.14
CA THR A 67 -3.70 -14.10 -2.99
C THR A 67 -5.04 -13.97 -2.26
N VAL A 68 -5.48 -15.06 -1.64
CA VAL A 68 -6.71 -15.11 -0.81
C VAL A 68 -6.46 -14.62 0.62
N TYR A 69 -5.21 -14.34 0.97
CA TYR A 69 -4.80 -13.92 2.30
C TYR A 69 -4.76 -12.39 2.41
N ASP A 70 -5.36 -11.89 3.49
CA ASP A 70 -5.36 -10.48 3.86
C ASP A 70 -4.43 -10.24 5.06
N ALA A 71 -4.02 -8.99 5.24
CA ALA A 71 -3.18 -8.59 6.36
C ALA A 71 -3.78 -7.43 7.15
N THR A 72 -3.99 -7.64 8.44
CA THR A 72 -4.44 -6.64 9.42
C THR A 72 -3.27 -6.06 10.22
N ASN A 73 -2.19 -6.82 10.36
CA ASN A 73 -1.03 -6.47 11.17
C ASN A 73 0.31 -6.73 10.43
N LYS A 74 1.41 -6.41 11.11
CA LYS A 74 2.77 -6.50 10.56
C LYS A 74 3.18 -7.93 10.20
N GLU A 75 2.86 -8.91 11.04
CA GLU A 75 3.31 -10.29 10.82
C GLU A 75 2.52 -10.96 9.68
N GLU A 76 1.21 -10.75 9.63
CA GLU A 76 0.38 -11.18 8.50
C GLU A 76 0.84 -10.55 7.18
N MET A 77 1.21 -9.26 7.21
CA MET A 77 1.72 -8.58 6.02
C MET A 77 3.02 -9.20 5.51
N LYS A 78 3.96 -9.54 6.41
CA LYS A 78 5.21 -10.20 6.00
C LYS A 78 4.95 -11.54 5.31
N LEU A 79 4.02 -12.34 5.84
CA LEU A 79 3.64 -13.62 5.24
C LEU A 79 3.01 -13.43 3.85
N CYS A 80 2.12 -12.43 3.70
CA CYS A 80 1.55 -12.07 2.40
C CYS A 80 2.67 -11.68 1.41
N LEU A 81 3.60 -10.82 1.83
CA LEU A 81 4.71 -10.36 0.99
C LEU A 81 5.67 -11.49 0.61
N GLU A 82 5.92 -12.46 1.49
CA GLU A 82 6.72 -13.65 1.18
C GLU A 82 6.06 -14.45 0.06
N TYR A 83 4.77 -14.71 0.15
CA TYR A 83 4.00 -15.40 -0.88
C TYR A 83 3.98 -14.62 -2.21
N LEU A 84 3.78 -13.30 -2.13
CA LEU A 84 3.70 -12.43 -3.31
C LEU A 84 5.01 -12.33 -4.11
N ARG A 85 6.16 -12.72 -3.54
CA ARG A 85 7.45 -12.79 -4.27
C ARG A 85 7.41 -13.75 -5.45
N HIS A 86 6.50 -14.71 -5.46
CA HIS A 86 6.34 -15.67 -6.55
C HIS A 86 5.53 -15.13 -7.73
N PHE A 87 5.02 -13.89 -7.64
CA PHE A 87 4.25 -13.25 -8.68
C PHE A 87 5.06 -12.12 -9.30
N ASP A 88 5.05 -12.04 -10.64
CA ASP A 88 5.71 -10.96 -11.38
C ASP A 88 5.07 -9.59 -11.06
N ARG A 89 3.75 -9.60 -10.83
CA ARG A 89 2.95 -8.41 -10.56
C ARG A 89 1.76 -8.72 -9.66
N PHE A 90 1.40 -7.78 -8.81
CA PHE A 90 0.20 -7.84 -7.98
C PHE A 90 -0.36 -6.44 -7.70
N ASN A 91 -1.59 -6.39 -7.20
CA ASN A 91 -2.25 -5.21 -6.67
C ASN A 91 -2.43 -5.36 -5.16
N ALA A 92 -2.38 -4.25 -4.42
CA ALA A 92 -2.68 -4.21 -2.99
C ALA A 92 -3.75 -3.15 -2.71
N TYR A 93 -4.73 -3.50 -1.90
CA TYR A 93 -5.91 -2.68 -1.61
C TYR A 93 -6.01 -2.46 -0.11
N LEU A 94 -5.91 -1.20 0.34
CA LEU A 94 -6.23 -0.82 1.71
C LEU A 94 -7.74 -0.69 1.83
N GLN A 95 -8.36 -1.54 2.65
CA GLN A 95 -9.80 -1.53 2.87
C GLN A 95 -10.16 -0.99 4.25
N ASP A 96 -11.27 -0.27 4.30
CA ASP A 96 -11.90 0.17 5.54
C ASP A 96 -12.80 -0.92 6.14
N THR A 97 -13.48 -0.60 7.25
CA THR A 97 -14.41 -1.52 7.91
C THR A 97 -15.68 -1.83 7.12
N ASN A 98 -16.07 -0.97 6.18
CA ASN A 98 -17.22 -1.11 5.30
C ASN A 98 -16.89 -1.91 4.02
N GLY A 99 -15.61 -2.11 3.74
CA GLY A 99 -15.12 -2.78 2.53
C GLY A 99 -14.76 -1.80 1.40
N ASP A 100 -14.86 -0.50 1.64
CA ASP A 100 -14.46 0.53 0.70
C ASP A 100 -12.94 0.65 0.63
N TYR A 101 -12.42 1.00 -0.55
CA TYR A 101 -10.99 1.19 -0.76
C TYR A 101 -10.55 2.59 -0.31
N ILE A 102 -9.68 2.63 0.70
CA ILE A 102 -9.02 3.86 1.17
C ILE A 102 -7.94 4.27 0.17
N LEU A 103 -7.14 3.27 -0.25
CA LEU A 103 -6.00 3.47 -1.14
C LEU A 103 -5.71 2.17 -1.89
N GLU A 104 -5.26 2.29 -3.13
CA GLU A 104 -4.89 1.14 -3.93
C GLU A 104 -3.52 1.34 -4.57
N PHE A 105 -2.69 0.32 -4.45
CA PHE A 105 -1.41 0.21 -5.12
C PHE A 105 -1.57 -0.79 -6.26
N LEU A 106 -1.59 -0.28 -7.48
CA LEU A 106 -1.86 -1.07 -8.68
C LEU A 106 -0.58 -1.34 -9.45
N TYR A 107 -0.49 -2.56 -9.98
CA TYR A 107 0.59 -3.03 -10.84
C TYR A 107 1.97 -2.96 -10.18
N ILE A 108 2.05 -3.32 -8.89
CA ILE A 108 3.31 -3.45 -8.17
C ILE A 108 4.16 -4.52 -8.89
N SER A 109 5.26 -4.10 -9.50
CA SER A 109 6.17 -4.99 -10.24
C SER A 109 7.26 -5.54 -9.32
N ASN A 110 7.49 -6.85 -9.37
CA ASN A 110 8.62 -7.45 -8.65
C ASN A 110 9.96 -7.33 -9.39
N THR A 111 9.92 -7.12 -10.70
CA THR A 111 11.05 -6.94 -11.62
C THR A 111 11.22 -5.49 -12.07
#